data_AF-A0A1I7SDX6-F1
#
_entry.id   AF-A0A1I7SDX6-F1
#
_cell.length_a   1.000
_cell.length_b   1.000
_cell.length_c   1.000
_cell.angle_alpha   90.00
_cell.angle_beta   90.00
_cell.angle_gamma   90.00
#
_symmetry.space_group_name_H-M   'P 1'
#
loop_
_entity.id
_entity.type
_entity.pdbx_description
1 polymer ?
#
loop_
_entity_poly.entity_id
_entity_poly.type
_entity_poly.pdbx_seq_one_letter_code
_entity_poly.pdbx_strand_id
1 'polypeptide(L)'
;MLLDAIIVLFAALSFCVSNKTEVTGIPLCLLKCKDDHMMKMDSEWSMDFAFPLLSLLRSNGSEEAAYHRANEICYHNNMLGNCISSCEESLEKKILRLGLKPWDDICHSLRTLRTQFGCWKFHIESLSLSCYMESQRLRISMRKLAEGGAFEEVGAVCGEMTILSKCVLEEYGKACGKVTTKLLAKLFRSSHEVIREMLGIKWSRLPSPCNETLIFGPMAAKYMSASPSAATSALLIASFLLTSYIIHH
;
A
#
# COMPACT_ATOMS: atom_id res chain seq x y z
N MET A 1 7.19 -0.14 -6.01
CA MET A 1 6.71 -1.54 -5.84
C MET A 1 5.20 -1.79 -5.71
N LEU A 2 4.35 -0.94 -5.14
CA LEU A 2 2.95 -0.94 -5.63
C LEU A 2 2.96 -0.46 -7.07
N LEU A 3 3.72 0.59 -7.40
CA LEU A 3 4.00 0.96 -8.78
C LEU A 3 4.67 -0.16 -9.61
N ASP A 4 5.64 -0.94 -9.08
CA ASP A 4 6.18 -2.10 -9.82
C ASP A 4 5.23 -3.29 -9.88
N ALA A 5 4.41 -3.57 -8.87
CA ALA A 5 3.37 -4.59 -8.95
C ALA A 5 2.30 -4.17 -9.94
N ILE A 6 2.00 -2.87 -10.00
CA ILE A 6 1.14 -2.20 -10.97
C ILE A 6 1.79 -2.21 -12.34
N ILE A 7 3.11 -2.06 -12.49
CA ILE A 7 3.84 -2.10 -13.77
C ILE A 7 4.08 -3.54 -14.21
N VAL A 8 4.24 -4.49 -13.29
CA VAL A 8 4.32 -5.93 -13.52
C VAL A 8 2.92 -6.46 -13.83
N LEU A 9 1.86 -5.96 -13.17
CA LEU A 9 0.46 -6.12 -13.58
C LEU A 9 0.17 -5.35 -14.86
N PHE A 10 0.77 -4.20 -15.13
CA PHE A 10 0.60 -3.43 -16.37
C PHE A 10 1.27 -4.16 -17.53
N ALA A 11 2.47 -4.73 -17.31
CA ALA A 11 3.19 -5.57 -18.25
C ALA A 11 2.45 -6.89 -18.45
N ALA A 12 1.95 -7.50 -17.38
CA ALA A 12 1.10 -8.69 -17.43
C ALA A 12 -0.19 -8.41 -18.21
N LEU A 13 -0.90 -7.34 -17.89
CA LEU A 13 -2.17 -6.96 -18.53
C LEU A 13 -1.91 -6.52 -19.98
N SER A 14 -0.83 -5.80 -20.26
CA SER A 14 -0.41 -5.43 -21.63
C SER A 14 -0.03 -6.66 -22.46
N PHE A 15 0.64 -7.67 -21.88
CA PHE A 15 0.90 -8.95 -22.54
C PHE A 15 -0.36 -9.83 -22.68
N CYS A 16 -1.29 -9.73 -21.73
CA CYS A 16 -2.50 -10.54 -21.70
C CYS A 16 -3.65 -10.01 -22.58
N VAL A 17 -3.55 -8.78 -23.09
CA VAL A 17 -4.42 -8.29 -24.17
C VAL A 17 -4.07 -8.96 -25.51
N SER A 18 -2.94 -9.67 -25.62
CA SER A 18 -2.55 -10.39 -26.84
C SER A 18 -3.22 -11.76 -27.00
N ASN A 19 -4.54 -11.85 -26.81
CA ASN A 19 -5.28 -12.99 -27.34
C ASN A 19 -6.64 -12.56 -27.91
N LYS A 20 -6.61 -12.38 -29.24
CA LYS A 20 -7.70 -12.14 -30.21
C LYS A 20 -8.09 -10.67 -30.47
N THR A 21 -7.69 -10.27 -31.69
CA THR A 21 -8.24 -9.24 -32.60
C THR A 21 -8.12 -7.77 -32.19
N GLU A 22 -7.33 -7.04 -33.02
CA GLU A 22 -6.95 -5.61 -32.96
C GLU A 22 -6.05 -5.20 -31.78
N VAL A 23 -4.73 -5.17 -32.05
CA VAL A 23 -3.78 -4.38 -31.24
C VAL A 23 -4.06 -2.91 -31.53
N THR A 24 -5.04 -2.32 -30.85
CA THR A 24 -5.03 -0.87 -30.62
C THR A 24 -3.85 -0.61 -29.70
N GLY A 25 -2.77 -0.05 -30.25
CA GLY A 25 -1.56 0.25 -29.46
C GLY A 25 -1.88 1.12 -28.25
N ILE A 26 -1.07 1.01 -27.19
CA ILE A 26 -1.19 1.86 -25.99
C ILE A 26 -1.27 3.33 -26.43
N PRO A 27 -2.26 4.12 -25.97
CA PRO A 27 -2.42 5.51 -26.39
C PRO A 27 -1.14 6.34 -26.21
N LEU A 28 -0.71 7.03 -27.26
CA LEU A 28 0.53 7.82 -27.26
C LEU A 28 0.56 8.88 -26.16
N CYS A 29 -0.60 9.46 -25.83
CA CYS A 29 -0.75 10.39 -24.70
C CYS A 29 -0.29 9.76 -23.37
N LEU A 30 -0.73 8.53 -23.10
CA LEU A 30 -0.40 7.81 -21.86
C LEU A 30 1.08 7.40 -21.84
N LEU A 31 1.64 6.98 -22.97
CA LEU A 31 3.06 6.67 -23.09
C LEU A 31 3.91 7.90 -22.76
N LYS A 32 3.56 9.06 -23.33
CA LYS A 32 4.25 10.32 -23.03
C LYS A 32 4.20 10.68 -21.55
N CYS A 33 3.02 10.60 -20.92
CA CYS A 33 2.89 10.85 -19.48
C CYS A 33 3.79 9.93 -18.65
N LYS A 34 3.82 8.63 -18.99
CA LYS A 34 4.65 7.63 -18.31
C LYS A 34 6.14 7.93 -18.49
N ASP A 35 6.59 8.18 -19.71
CA ASP A 35 8.01 8.42 -20.01
C ASP A 35 8.51 9.72 -19.36
N ASP A 36 7.71 10.80 -19.40
CA ASP A 36 8.01 12.05 -18.72
C ASP A 36 8.12 11.86 -17.20
N HIS A 37 7.24 11.05 -16.60
CA HIS A 37 7.32 10.71 -15.19
C HIS A 37 8.54 9.85 -14.84
N MET A 38 8.86 8.85 -15.67
CA MET A 38 10.03 8.00 -15.50
C MET A 38 11.34 8.81 -15.49
N MET A 39 11.45 9.82 -16.35
CA MET A 39 12.62 10.72 -16.37
C MET A 39 12.78 11.54 -15.08
N LYS A 40 11.74 11.68 -14.25
CA LYS A 40 11.78 12.45 -12.99
C LYS A 40 11.98 11.59 -11.75
N MET A 41 11.79 10.27 -11.84
CA MET A 41 11.77 9.35 -10.70
C MET A 41 13.07 8.53 -10.52
N ASP A 42 14.04 8.65 -11.43
CA ASP A 42 15.34 7.97 -11.43
C ASP A 42 15.25 6.46 -11.06
N SER A 43 16.19 5.90 -10.26
CA SER A 43 16.25 4.48 -9.86
C SER A 43 15.28 4.12 -8.72
N GLU A 44 14.58 5.10 -8.14
CA GLU A 44 13.74 4.92 -6.96
C GLU A 44 12.34 4.36 -7.26
N TRP A 45 12.00 4.21 -8.54
CA TRP A 45 10.81 3.46 -8.98
C TRP A 45 10.73 2.04 -8.38
N SER A 46 11.88 1.40 -8.15
CA SER A 46 12.00 -0.05 -7.93
C SER A 46 12.37 -0.51 -6.50
N MET A 47 12.64 0.40 -5.56
CA MET A 47 13.64 0.11 -4.51
C MET A 47 13.18 -0.48 -3.18
N ASP A 48 11.92 -0.92 -2.97
CA ASP A 48 11.55 -2.02 -2.05
C ASP A 48 10.02 -2.19 -1.88
N PHE A 49 9.58 -3.44 -1.68
CA PHE A 49 8.18 -3.86 -1.83
C PHE A 49 7.31 -3.46 -0.68
N ALA A 50 7.81 -3.78 0.50
CA ALA A 50 6.99 -3.77 1.69
C ALA A 50 6.82 -2.34 2.20
N PHE A 51 7.80 -1.44 1.99
CA PHE A 51 7.76 -0.05 2.46
C PHE A 51 8.59 0.87 1.56
N PRO A 52 7.96 1.61 0.64
CA PRO A 52 8.63 2.69 -0.08
C PRO A 52 9.32 3.65 0.90
N LEU A 53 8.68 3.87 2.06
CA LEU A 53 9.18 4.75 3.11
C LEU A 53 10.39 4.20 3.88
N LEU A 54 10.50 2.88 4.08
CA LEU A 54 11.69 2.30 4.74
C LEU A 54 12.90 2.35 3.81
N SER A 55 12.69 2.10 2.51
CA SER A 55 13.76 2.26 1.52
C SER A 55 14.24 3.71 1.47
N LEU A 56 13.31 4.68 1.48
CA LEU A 56 13.66 6.09 1.60
C LEU A 56 14.42 6.40 2.89
N LEU A 57 14.01 5.85 4.04
CA LEU A 57 14.72 6.05 5.30
C LEU A 57 16.11 5.42 5.32
N ARG A 58 16.33 4.35 4.56
CA ARG A 58 17.61 3.65 4.42
C ARG A 58 18.54 4.37 3.45
N SER A 59 18.02 4.79 2.30
CA SER A 59 18.80 5.46 1.25
C SER A 59 19.13 6.90 1.60
N ASN A 60 18.33 7.56 2.44
CA ASN A 60 18.52 8.95 2.82
C ASN A 60 19.18 9.10 4.20
N GLY A 61 20.20 9.96 4.28
CA GLY A 61 21.01 10.16 5.49
C GLY A 61 20.24 10.66 6.73
N SER A 62 19.10 11.34 6.57
CA SER A 62 18.27 11.88 7.67
C SER A 62 16.77 11.63 7.47
N GLU A 63 15.99 11.72 8.56
CA GLU A 63 14.51 11.66 8.49
C GLU A 63 13.94 12.80 7.67
N GLU A 64 14.53 14.00 7.80
CA GLU A 64 14.20 15.18 7.01
C GLU A 64 14.43 14.93 5.52
N ALA A 65 15.57 14.35 5.15
CA ALA A 65 15.87 14.02 3.75
C ALA A 65 14.86 13.00 3.19
N ALA A 66 14.55 11.95 3.95
CA ALA A 66 13.53 10.98 3.56
C ALA A 66 12.14 11.62 3.41
N TYR A 67 11.77 12.55 4.30
CA TYR A 67 10.50 13.28 4.22
C TYR A 67 10.44 14.23 3.02
N HIS A 68 11.51 14.99 2.76
CA HIS A 68 11.60 15.84 1.56
C HIS A 68 11.49 15.00 0.30
N ARG A 69 12.21 13.87 0.24
CA ARG A 69 12.14 12.95 -0.90
C ARG A 69 10.75 12.35 -1.10
N ALA A 70 10.07 11.97 -0.02
CA ALA A 70 8.68 11.51 -0.11
C ALA A 70 7.73 12.58 -0.65
N ASN A 71 7.93 13.86 -0.31
CA ASN A 71 7.15 14.96 -0.88
C ASN A 71 7.40 15.15 -2.38
N GLU A 72 8.65 15.01 -2.84
CA GLU A 72 8.99 15.05 -4.26
C GLU A 72 8.26 13.95 -5.03
N ILE A 73 8.28 12.71 -4.52
CA ILE A 73 7.56 11.59 -5.11
C ILE A 73 6.05 11.88 -5.18
N CYS A 74 5.48 12.42 -4.11
CA CYS A 74 4.07 12.82 -4.09
C CYS A 74 3.74 13.88 -5.13
N TYR A 75 4.61 14.87 -5.29
CA TYR A 75 4.47 15.88 -6.33
C TYR A 75 4.52 15.27 -7.73
N HIS A 76 5.49 14.41 -8.01
CA HIS A 76 5.63 13.76 -9.33
C HIS A 76 4.49 12.78 -9.65
N ASN A 77 3.97 12.06 -8.65
CA ASN A 77 2.79 11.21 -8.82
C ASN A 77 1.52 12.02 -9.11
N ASN A 78 1.34 13.16 -8.43
CA ASN A 78 0.22 14.07 -8.72
C ASN A 78 0.31 14.64 -10.14
N MET A 79 1.51 15.04 -10.58
CA MET A 79 1.73 15.51 -11.95
C MET A 79 1.43 14.43 -12.99
N LEU A 80 1.83 13.17 -12.73
CA LEU A 80 1.47 12.03 -13.58
C LEU A 80 -0.05 11.81 -13.61
N GLY A 81 -0.72 11.85 -12.45
CA GLY A 81 -2.17 11.73 -12.35
C GLY A 81 -2.93 12.80 -13.14
N ASN A 82 -2.44 14.06 -13.11
CA ASN A 82 -2.98 15.16 -13.91
C ASN A 82 -2.76 14.94 -15.42
N CYS A 83 -1.56 14.50 -15.82
CA CYS A 83 -1.24 14.18 -17.20
C CYS A 83 -2.16 13.07 -17.73
N ILE A 84 -2.27 11.95 -17.01
CA ILE A 84 -3.16 10.83 -17.35
C ILE A 84 -4.62 11.31 -17.45
N SER A 85 -5.05 12.21 -16.57
CA SER A 85 -6.42 12.74 -16.58
C SER A 85 -6.77 13.49 -17.87
N SER A 86 -5.78 14.10 -18.53
CA SER A 86 -5.95 14.81 -19.80
C SER A 86 -6.05 13.90 -21.04
N CYS A 87 -5.66 12.63 -20.92
CA CYS A 87 -5.76 11.65 -22.00
C CYS A 87 -7.18 11.09 -22.13
N GLU A 88 -7.53 10.56 -23.31
CA GLU A 88 -8.80 9.89 -23.56
C GLU A 88 -9.01 8.68 -22.64
N GLU A 89 -10.28 8.34 -22.38
CA GLU A 89 -10.63 7.18 -21.57
C GLU A 89 -10.21 5.87 -22.28
N SER A 90 -9.44 5.05 -21.57
CA SER A 90 -8.98 3.75 -22.05
C SER A 90 -8.76 2.80 -20.89
N LEU A 91 -8.61 1.50 -21.19
CA LEU A 91 -8.29 0.52 -20.16
C LEU A 91 -6.93 0.81 -19.53
N GLU A 92 -5.94 1.21 -20.34
CA GLU A 92 -4.60 1.58 -19.92
C GLU A 92 -4.63 2.80 -18.99
N LYS A 93 -5.46 3.81 -19.30
CA LYS A 93 -5.70 4.95 -18.40
C LYS A 93 -6.19 4.46 -17.04
N LYS A 94 -7.19 3.57 -17.01
CA LYS A 94 -7.71 2.99 -15.77
C LYS A 94 -6.63 2.25 -14.98
N ILE A 95 -5.82 1.42 -15.65
CA ILE A 95 -4.74 0.67 -14.99
C ILE A 95 -3.69 1.64 -14.41
N LEU A 96 -3.26 2.66 -15.17
CA LEU A 96 -2.30 3.65 -14.69
C LEU A 96 -2.84 4.44 -13.49
N ARG A 97 -4.13 4.80 -13.48
CA ARG A 97 -4.76 5.47 -12.34
C ARG A 97 -4.85 4.59 -11.10
N LEU A 98 -5.29 3.33 -11.26
CA LEU A 98 -5.24 2.34 -10.17
C LEU A 98 -3.80 2.21 -9.63
N GLY A 99 -2.84 2.36 -10.54
CA GLY A 99 -1.42 2.43 -10.27
C GLY A 99 -0.98 3.45 -9.22
N LEU A 100 -1.62 4.61 -9.23
CA LEU A 100 -1.22 5.75 -8.39
C LEU A 100 -1.88 5.75 -7.00
N LYS A 101 -3.06 5.11 -6.88
CA LYS A 101 -3.87 5.09 -5.65
C LYS A 101 -3.10 4.74 -4.36
N PRO A 102 -2.18 3.77 -4.34
CA PRO A 102 -1.42 3.46 -3.13
C PRO A 102 -0.48 4.59 -2.70
N TRP A 103 0.09 5.30 -3.66
CA TRP A 103 0.88 6.50 -3.39
C TRP A 103 -0.02 7.66 -2.97
N ASP A 104 -1.20 7.82 -3.55
CA ASP A 104 -2.16 8.83 -3.08
C ASP A 104 -2.43 8.67 -1.58
N ASP A 105 -2.65 7.45 -1.11
CA ASP A 105 -2.87 7.19 0.32
C ASP A 105 -1.66 7.52 1.20
N ILE A 106 -0.45 7.22 0.72
CA ILE A 106 0.80 7.61 1.38
C ILE A 106 0.90 9.14 1.44
N CYS A 107 0.66 9.82 0.32
CA CYS A 107 0.80 11.27 0.18
C CYS A 107 -0.20 12.02 1.05
N HIS A 108 -1.47 11.60 1.08
CA HIS A 108 -2.47 12.15 1.99
C HIS A 108 -2.14 11.90 3.47
N SER A 109 -1.41 10.83 3.78
CA SER A 109 -1.05 10.46 5.14
C SER A 109 0.39 10.86 5.52
N LEU A 110 1.12 11.56 4.64
CA LEU A 110 2.59 11.71 4.73
C LEU A 110 3.01 12.44 6.00
N ARG A 111 2.26 13.47 6.41
CA ARG A 111 2.50 14.21 7.66
C ARG A 111 2.37 13.30 8.89
N THR A 112 1.39 12.41 8.89
CA THR A 112 1.18 11.44 9.98
C THR A 112 2.25 10.36 9.93
N LEU A 113 2.61 9.88 8.75
CA LEU A 113 3.70 8.90 8.54
C LEU A 113 5.05 9.44 9.03
N ARG A 114 5.33 10.74 8.82
CA ARG A 114 6.55 11.40 9.32
C ARG A 114 6.75 11.19 10.81
N THR A 115 5.67 11.18 11.60
CA THR A 115 5.77 10.96 13.07
C THR A 115 6.31 9.58 13.45
N GLN A 116 6.30 8.63 12.51
CA GLN A 116 6.82 7.28 12.71
C GLN A 116 8.24 7.10 12.17
N PHE A 117 8.78 8.07 11.41
CA PHE A 117 10.07 7.94 10.73
C PHE A 117 11.22 7.69 11.70
N GLY A 118 11.27 8.41 12.83
CA GLY A 118 12.31 8.18 13.83
C GLY A 118 12.30 6.78 14.42
N CYS A 119 11.11 6.22 14.70
CA CYS A 119 11.02 4.85 15.18
C CYS A 119 11.44 3.83 14.10
N TRP A 120 10.95 4.00 12.87
CA TRP A 120 11.31 3.11 11.76
C TRP A 120 12.80 3.18 11.44
N LYS A 121 13.39 4.37 11.48
CA LYS A 121 14.82 4.58 11.28
C LYS A 121 15.65 3.95 12.40
N PHE A 122 15.21 4.10 13.65
CA PHE A 122 15.87 3.48 14.80
C PHE A 122 15.87 1.94 14.71
N HIS A 123 14.79 1.35 14.20
CA HIS A 123 14.66 -0.11 14.02
C HIS A 123 14.96 -0.60 12.60
N ILE A 124 15.60 0.21 11.75
CA ILE A 124 15.61 -0.01 10.30
C ILE A 124 16.20 -1.35 9.87
N GLU A 125 17.29 -1.80 10.51
CA GLU A 125 17.92 -3.09 10.21
C GLU A 125 16.99 -4.26 10.55
N SER A 126 16.39 -4.24 11.75
CA SER A 126 15.44 -5.27 12.16
C SER A 126 14.22 -5.29 11.25
N LEU A 127 13.63 -4.11 10.98
CA LEU A 127 12.43 -3.99 10.16
C LEU A 127 12.66 -4.34 8.69
N SER A 128 13.89 -4.17 8.19
CA SER A 128 14.27 -4.56 6.81
C SER A 128 14.42 -6.07 6.66
N LEU A 129 14.82 -6.77 7.72
CA LEU A 129 14.94 -8.22 7.76
C LEU A 129 13.62 -8.91 8.13
N SER A 130 12.80 -8.24 8.95
CA SER A 130 11.44 -8.66 9.26
C SER A 130 10.63 -8.82 7.99
N CYS A 131 9.91 -9.95 7.89
CA CYS A 131 9.02 -10.25 6.78
C CYS A 131 9.70 -10.36 5.40
N TYR A 132 11.04 -10.53 5.37
CA TYR A 132 11.79 -10.66 4.13
C TYR A 132 11.30 -11.86 3.30
N MET A 133 11.08 -13.01 3.94
CA MET A 133 10.66 -14.23 3.24
C MET A 133 9.26 -14.08 2.62
N GLU A 134 8.32 -13.48 3.34
CA GLU A 134 6.97 -13.18 2.89
C GLU A 134 6.99 -12.20 1.71
N SER A 135 7.85 -11.18 1.80
CA SER A 135 8.08 -10.22 0.70
C SER A 135 8.63 -10.93 -0.55
N GLN A 136 9.59 -11.84 -0.39
CA GLN A 136 10.14 -12.62 -1.50
C GLN A 136 9.12 -13.56 -2.14
N ARG A 137 8.29 -14.25 -1.35
CA ARG A 137 7.23 -15.12 -1.89
C ARG A 137 6.24 -14.34 -2.73
N LEU A 138 5.79 -13.19 -2.25
CA LEU A 138 4.90 -12.32 -3.01
C LEU A 138 5.54 -11.82 -4.30
N ARG A 139 6.81 -11.40 -4.26
CA ARG A 139 7.59 -11.01 -5.45
C ARG A 139 7.63 -12.14 -6.49
N ILE A 140 7.87 -13.37 -6.06
CA ILE A 140 7.88 -14.55 -6.94
C ILE A 140 6.49 -14.79 -7.55
N SER A 141 5.43 -14.75 -6.75
CA SER A 141 4.05 -14.94 -7.24
C SER A 141 3.65 -13.86 -8.25
N MET A 142 3.99 -12.59 -7.98
CA MET A 142 3.75 -11.49 -8.91
C MET A 142 4.52 -11.64 -10.22
N ARG A 143 5.79 -12.08 -10.15
CA ARG A 143 6.60 -12.35 -11.36
C ARG A 143 5.95 -13.45 -12.21
N LYS A 144 5.60 -14.59 -11.60
CA LYS A 144 4.95 -15.70 -12.30
C LYS A 144 3.65 -15.26 -12.97
N LEU A 145 2.85 -14.44 -12.27
CA LEU A 145 1.62 -13.90 -12.84
C LEU A 145 1.89 -13.04 -14.09
N ALA A 146 2.96 -12.25 -14.07
CA ALA A 146 3.31 -11.39 -15.20
C ALA A 146 3.95 -12.10 -16.39
N GLU A 147 4.62 -13.22 -16.15
CA GLU A 147 5.18 -14.09 -17.19
C GLU A 147 4.11 -14.97 -17.88
N GLY A 148 2.83 -14.61 -17.76
CA GLY A 148 1.70 -15.36 -18.34
C GLY A 148 1.12 -16.41 -17.42
N GLY A 149 1.28 -16.25 -16.10
CA GLY A 149 0.79 -17.17 -15.08
C GLY A 149 -0.71 -17.50 -15.20
N ALA A 150 -1.05 -18.70 -14.75
CA ALA A 150 -2.40 -19.24 -14.75
C ALA A 150 -3.27 -18.61 -13.64
N PHE A 151 -4.49 -19.11 -13.52
CA PHE A 151 -5.45 -18.57 -12.55
C PHE A 151 -5.01 -18.85 -11.10
N GLU A 152 -4.25 -19.90 -10.89
CA GLU A 152 -3.67 -20.31 -9.61
C GLU A 152 -2.71 -19.24 -9.06
N GLU A 153 -1.92 -18.60 -9.92
CA GLU A 153 -1.01 -17.51 -9.56
C GLU A 153 -1.75 -16.28 -9.03
N VAL A 154 -2.99 -16.04 -9.48
CA VAL A 154 -3.86 -14.97 -8.94
C VAL A 154 -4.12 -15.23 -7.45
N GLY A 155 -4.45 -16.48 -7.10
CA GLY A 155 -4.68 -16.89 -5.71
C GLY A 155 -3.42 -16.78 -4.86
N ALA A 156 -2.27 -17.15 -5.43
CA ALA A 156 -0.98 -17.01 -4.77
C ALA A 156 -0.64 -15.54 -4.47
N VAL A 157 -0.86 -14.61 -5.41
CA VAL A 157 -0.61 -13.17 -5.18
C VAL A 157 -1.46 -12.65 -4.01
N CYS A 158 -2.78 -12.90 -4.02
CA CYS A 158 -3.65 -12.44 -2.93
C CYS A 158 -3.32 -13.08 -1.58
N GLY A 159 -3.00 -14.38 -1.58
CA GLY A 159 -2.61 -15.12 -0.38
C GLY A 159 -1.31 -14.60 0.23
N GLU A 160 -0.24 -14.51 -0.58
CA GLU A 160 1.07 -14.03 -0.13
C GLU A 160 1.01 -12.55 0.30
N MET A 161 0.18 -11.73 -0.34
CA MET A 161 -0.06 -10.35 0.10
C MET A 161 -0.70 -10.29 1.48
N THR A 162 -1.65 -11.18 1.77
CA THR A 162 -2.27 -11.28 3.09
C THR A 162 -1.24 -11.70 4.15
N ILE A 163 -0.40 -12.68 3.83
CA ILE A 163 0.66 -13.17 4.72
C ILE A 163 1.66 -12.06 5.03
N LEU A 164 2.16 -11.36 4.00
CA LEU A 164 3.07 -10.24 4.18
C LEU A 164 2.44 -9.13 5.03
N SER A 165 1.19 -8.76 4.74
CA SER A 165 0.48 -7.72 5.49
C SER A 165 0.41 -8.09 6.98
N LYS A 166 0.10 -9.35 7.32
CA LYS A 166 0.05 -9.83 8.71
C LYS A 166 1.41 -9.71 9.38
N CYS A 167 2.45 -10.23 8.76
CA CYS A 167 3.81 -10.17 9.30
C CYS A 167 4.21 -8.73 9.59
N VAL A 168 3.99 -7.82 8.63
CA VAL A 168 4.36 -6.41 8.82
C VAL A 168 3.64 -5.80 9.99
N LEU A 169 2.30 -5.91 10.03
CA LEU A 169 1.52 -5.25 11.07
C LEU A 169 1.93 -5.70 12.47
N GLU A 170 2.35 -6.96 12.60
CA GLU A 170 2.87 -7.52 13.84
C GLU A 170 4.27 -7.00 14.15
N GLU A 171 5.23 -7.14 13.23
CA GLU A 171 6.63 -6.77 13.49
C GLU A 171 6.81 -5.25 13.66
N TYR A 172 6.21 -4.45 12.78
CA TYR A 172 6.24 -2.99 12.88
C TYR A 172 5.42 -2.50 14.07
N GLY A 173 4.34 -3.21 14.42
CA GLY A 173 3.54 -2.92 15.61
C GLY A 173 4.27 -3.21 16.91
N LYS A 174 5.06 -4.30 16.96
CA LYS A 174 5.91 -4.64 18.10
C LYS A 174 7.01 -3.60 18.30
N ALA A 175 7.65 -3.16 17.22
CA ALA A 175 8.73 -2.19 17.28
C ALA A 175 8.24 -0.76 17.56
N CYS A 176 7.21 -0.31 16.84
CA CYS A 176 6.79 1.11 16.79
C CYS A 176 5.37 1.38 17.25
N GLY A 177 4.70 0.38 17.82
CA GLY A 177 3.43 0.54 18.52
C GLY A 177 2.21 0.67 17.63
N LYS A 178 1.07 0.93 18.30
CA LYS A 178 -0.28 0.87 17.69
C LYS A 178 -0.50 1.93 16.59
N VAL A 179 0.16 3.07 16.65
CA VAL A 179 0.02 4.14 15.64
C VAL A 179 0.56 3.65 14.31
N THR A 180 1.78 3.09 14.30
CA THR A 180 2.35 2.42 13.13
C THR A 180 1.42 1.33 12.59
N THR A 181 0.91 0.44 13.46
CA THR A 181 0.00 -0.63 13.02
C THR A 181 -1.25 -0.09 12.32
N LYS A 182 -1.89 0.96 12.87
CA LYS A 182 -3.09 1.56 12.26
C LYS A 182 -2.79 2.19 10.89
N LEU A 183 -1.67 2.91 10.78
CA LEU A 183 -1.25 3.53 9.52
C LEU A 183 -0.98 2.46 8.45
N LEU A 184 -0.18 1.46 8.77
CA LEU A 184 0.16 0.39 7.84
C LEU A 184 -1.08 -0.45 7.46
N ALA A 185 -2.00 -0.69 8.39
CA ALA A 185 -3.23 -1.43 8.09
C ALA A 185 -4.10 -0.69 7.06
N LYS A 186 -4.16 0.65 7.13
CA LYS A 186 -4.84 1.47 6.12
C LYS A 186 -4.14 1.33 4.75
N LEU A 187 -2.82 1.43 4.72
CA LEU A 187 -2.04 1.31 3.47
C LEU A 187 -2.19 -0.07 2.82
N PHE A 188 -2.12 -1.15 3.61
CA PHE A 188 -2.34 -2.50 3.07
C PHE A 188 -3.76 -2.70 2.59
N ARG A 189 -4.77 -2.16 3.27
CA ARG A 189 -6.16 -2.24 2.79
C ARG A 189 -6.31 -1.66 1.40
N SER A 190 -5.85 -0.43 1.20
CA SER A 190 -5.88 0.20 -0.12
C SER A 190 -5.11 -0.61 -1.16
N SER A 191 -3.94 -1.12 -0.78
CA SER A 191 -3.10 -1.91 -1.68
C SER A 191 -3.79 -3.21 -2.12
N HIS A 192 -4.47 -3.90 -1.20
CA HIS A 192 -5.25 -5.10 -1.48
C HIS A 192 -6.43 -4.80 -2.40
N GLU A 193 -7.16 -3.71 -2.14
CA GLU A 193 -8.24 -3.25 -3.01
C GLU A 193 -7.74 -2.97 -4.43
N VAL A 194 -6.63 -2.25 -4.58
CA VAL A 194 -6.03 -1.94 -5.89
C VAL A 194 -5.63 -3.21 -6.63
N ILE A 195 -4.94 -4.14 -5.97
CA ILE A 195 -4.55 -5.41 -6.60
C ILE A 195 -5.79 -6.22 -7.01
N ARG A 196 -6.83 -6.28 -6.16
CA ARG A 196 -8.10 -6.93 -6.49
C ARG A 196 -8.77 -6.29 -7.70
N GLU A 197 -8.84 -4.96 -7.75
CA GLU A 197 -9.40 -4.21 -8.88
C GLU A 197 -8.61 -4.46 -10.17
N MET A 198 -7.28 -4.48 -10.11
CA MET A 198 -6.41 -4.77 -11.26
C MET A 198 -6.56 -6.19 -11.78
N LEU A 199 -6.59 -7.18 -10.88
CA LEU A 199 -6.84 -8.57 -11.26
C LEU A 199 -8.24 -8.71 -11.88
N GLY A 200 -9.23 -8.00 -11.35
CA GLY A 200 -10.60 -7.98 -11.86
C GLY A 200 -10.75 -7.46 -13.31
N ILE A 201 -9.72 -6.79 -13.86
CA ILE A 201 -9.70 -6.37 -15.26
C ILE A 201 -9.62 -7.57 -16.20
N LYS A 202 -8.81 -8.57 -15.87
CA LYS A 202 -8.58 -9.76 -16.71
C LYS A 202 -9.45 -10.94 -16.28
N TRP A 203 -9.69 -11.11 -14.98
CA TRP A 203 -10.41 -12.25 -14.43
C TRP A 203 -11.76 -11.81 -13.85
N SER A 204 -12.86 -12.22 -14.48
CA SER A 204 -14.23 -11.90 -14.06
C SER A 204 -14.61 -12.49 -12.70
N ARG A 205 -13.90 -13.54 -12.26
CA ARG A 205 -14.01 -14.13 -10.93
C ARG A 205 -12.61 -14.24 -10.34
N LEU A 206 -12.45 -13.82 -9.10
CA LEU A 206 -11.20 -13.95 -8.37
C LEU A 206 -11.25 -15.17 -7.44
N PRO A 207 -10.12 -15.83 -7.21
CA PRO A 207 -10.05 -16.96 -6.31
C PRO A 207 -10.30 -16.53 -4.86
N SER A 208 -10.71 -17.48 -4.01
CA SER A 208 -11.10 -17.20 -2.62
C SER A 208 -10.07 -16.43 -1.78
N PRO A 209 -8.74 -16.58 -1.95
CA PRO A 209 -7.77 -15.78 -1.20
C PRO A 209 -7.85 -14.27 -1.49
N CYS A 210 -8.49 -13.85 -2.58
CA CYS A 210 -8.68 -12.44 -2.94
C CYS A 210 -9.95 -11.82 -2.32
N ASN A 211 -10.77 -12.59 -1.59
CA ASN A 211 -11.99 -12.06 -0.97
C ASN A 211 -11.68 -11.25 0.30
N GLU A 212 -12.16 -10.00 0.33
CA GLU A 212 -11.87 -8.97 1.34
C GLU A 212 -12.14 -9.38 2.80
N THR A 213 -13.17 -10.20 3.03
CA THR A 213 -13.59 -10.62 4.38
C THR A 213 -12.55 -11.49 5.09
N LEU A 214 -11.76 -12.27 4.35
CA LEU A 214 -10.69 -13.12 4.90
C LEU A 214 -9.40 -12.34 5.21
N ILE A 215 -9.22 -11.20 4.55
CA ILE A 215 -7.97 -10.43 4.57
C ILE A 215 -7.94 -9.48 5.78
N PHE A 216 -9.04 -8.78 6.05
CA PHE A 216 -9.11 -7.76 7.11
C PHE A 216 -10.08 -8.07 8.25
N GLY A 217 -10.90 -9.12 8.19
CA GLY A 217 -11.81 -9.50 9.28
C GLY A 217 -11.10 -9.63 10.65
N PRO A 218 -9.99 -10.38 10.75
CA PRO A 218 -9.24 -10.51 12.01
C PRO A 218 -8.42 -9.25 12.36
N MET A 219 -7.91 -8.52 11.36
CA MET A 219 -7.09 -7.32 11.58
C MET A 219 -7.93 -6.13 12.04
N ALA A 220 -9.11 -5.91 11.44
CA ALA A 220 -10.05 -4.88 11.86
C ALA A 220 -10.55 -5.19 13.28
N ALA A 221 -10.90 -6.45 13.57
CA ALA A 221 -11.34 -6.88 14.89
C ALA A 221 -10.25 -6.76 15.98
N LYS A 222 -8.97 -6.91 15.65
CA LYS A 222 -7.85 -6.83 16.62
C LYS A 222 -7.27 -5.42 16.79
N TYR A 223 -7.31 -4.58 15.75
CA TYR A 223 -6.60 -3.28 15.74
C TYR A 223 -7.51 -2.05 15.62
N MET A 224 -8.77 -2.21 15.19
CA MET A 224 -9.77 -1.13 15.22
C MET A 224 -10.63 -1.17 16.50
N SER A 225 -10.58 -2.25 17.28
CA SER A 225 -11.17 -2.36 18.63
C SER A 225 -10.23 -1.83 19.72
N ALA A 226 -9.92 -0.53 19.64
CA ALA A 226 -9.46 0.22 20.82
C ALA A 226 -10.13 1.58 20.80
N SER A 227 -11.47 1.55 20.87
CA SER A 227 -12.19 2.59 21.60
C SER A 227 -11.91 2.33 23.09
N PRO A 228 -11.66 3.35 23.93
CA PRO A 228 -11.72 3.14 25.37
C PRO A 228 -13.08 2.50 25.67
N SER A 229 -13.07 1.36 26.35
CA SER A 229 -14.31 0.68 26.71
C SER A 229 -15.20 1.69 27.45
N ALA A 230 -16.50 1.65 27.21
CA ALA A 230 -17.46 2.48 27.95
C ALA A 230 -17.29 2.37 29.48
N ALA A 231 -16.62 1.31 29.97
CA ALA A 231 -16.23 1.13 31.36
C ALA A 231 -15.21 2.17 31.88
N THR A 232 -14.24 2.64 31.08
CA THR A 232 -13.31 3.70 31.54
C THR A 232 -13.96 5.09 31.57
N SER A 233 -14.95 5.34 30.71
CA SER A 233 -15.75 6.58 30.77
C SER A 233 -16.72 6.56 31.95
N ALA A 234 -17.32 5.41 32.27
CA ALA A 234 -18.19 5.27 33.43
C ALA A 234 -17.41 5.39 34.77
N LEU A 235 -16.18 4.88 34.84
CA LEU A 235 -15.31 5.01 36.02
C LEU A 235 -14.84 6.45 36.27
N LEU A 236 -14.60 7.23 35.22
CA LEU A 236 -14.25 8.66 35.35
C LEU A 236 -15.46 9.51 35.73
N ILE A 237 -16.66 9.19 35.23
CA ILE A 237 -17.88 9.89 35.62
C ILE A 237 -18.27 9.54 37.07
N ALA A 238 -18.10 8.28 37.49
CA ALA A 238 -18.36 7.85 38.86
C ALA A 238 -17.40 8.50 39.87
N SER A 239 -16.11 8.65 39.53
CA SER A 239 -15.14 9.32 40.39
C SER A 239 -15.37 10.83 40.50
N PHE A 240 -15.81 11.49 39.41
CA PHE A 240 -16.21 12.90 39.47
C PHE A 240 -17.48 13.13 40.29
N LEU A 241 -18.46 12.22 40.25
CA LEU A 241 -19.67 12.34 41.06
C LEU A 241 -19.41 12.05 42.55
N LEU A 242 -18.50 11.13 42.87
CA LEU A 242 -18.08 10.85 44.25
C LEU A 242 -17.30 12.00 44.88
N THR A 243 -16.41 12.68 44.14
CA THR A 243 -15.70 13.86 44.66
C THR A 243 -16.61 15.07 44.81
N SER A 244 -17.61 15.23 43.94
CA SER A 244 -18.61 16.31 44.04
C SER A 244 -19.55 16.14 45.24
N TYR A 245 -19.88 14.89 45.61
CA TYR A 245 -20.72 14.58 46.76
C TYR A 245 -20.01 14.80 48.10
N ILE A 246 -18.70 14.55 48.17
CA ILE A 246 -17.88 14.74 49.38
C ILE A 246 -17.58 16.22 49.65
N ILE A 247 -17.61 17.10 48.63
CA ILE A 247 -17.34 18.53 48.80
C ILE A 247 -18.59 19.32 49.25
N HIS A 248 -19.79 18.74 49.12
CA HIS A 248 -21.06 19.41 49.45
C HIS A 248 -21.81 18.83 50.66
N HIS A 249 -21.16 17.98 51.46
CA HIS A 249 -21.63 17.49 52.76
C HIS A 249 -20.52 17.56 53.80
#